data_AF-G9K8A0-F1
#
_entry.id   AF-G9K8A0-F1
#
_cell.length_a   1.000
_cell.length_b   1.000
_cell.length_c   1.000
_cell.angle_alpha   90.00
_cell.angle_beta   90.00
_cell.angle_gamma   90.00
#
_symmetry.space_group_name_H-M   'P 1'
#
loop_
_entity.id
_entity.type
_entity.pdbx_description
1 polymer ?
#
loop_
_entity_poly.entity_id
_entity_poly.type
_entity_poly.pdbx_seq_one_letter_code
_entity_poly.pdbx_strand_id
1 'polypeptide(L)' 'KKTGQDKLHYVGHSQGTTIGFIAFSTNPKLAKKIKTFYALAPVATVKYTKTLLNKLMLLPSFMFKLVFGDKIFYP' A
#
# COMPACT_ATOMS: atom_id res chain seq x y z
N LYS A 1 -18.01 -4.39 13.91
CA LYS A 1 -19.17 -5.18 13.41
C LYS A 1 -18.74 -5.87 12.10
N LYS A 2 -18.89 -7.19 11.96
CA LYS A 2 -18.57 -7.91 10.71
C LYS A 2 -19.84 -8.02 9.84
N THR A 3 -19.72 -7.85 8.52
CA THR A 3 -20.87 -7.68 7.61
C THR A 3 -21.39 -8.98 6.98
N GLY A 4 -20.66 -10.10 7.08
CA GLY A 4 -21.02 -11.37 6.44
C GLY A 4 -20.89 -11.39 4.91
N GLN A 5 -20.42 -10.30 4.29
CA GLN A 5 -20.30 -10.20 2.83
C GLN A 5 -19.11 -11.00 2.30
N ASP A 6 -19.31 -11.69 1.17
CA ASP A 6 -18.26 -12.48 0.51
C ASP A 6 -17.17 -11.63 -0.14
N LYS A 7 -17.57 -10.47 -0.67
CA LYS A 7 -16.68 -9.51 -1.34
C LYS A 7 -16.94 -8.08 -0.90
N LEU A 8 -15.93 -7.23 -1.05
CA LEU A 8 -16.02 -5.79 -0.78
C LEU A 8 -15.38 -4.97 -1.90
N HIS A 9 -15.72 -3.69 -1.96
CA HIS A 9 -15.01 -2.71 -2.77
C HIS A 9 -13.87 -2.12 -1.95
N TYR A 10 -12.66 -2.13 -2.48
CA TYR A 10 -11.49 -1.54 -1.84
C TYR A 10 -11.14 -0.23 -2.52
N VAL A 11 -10.98 0.84 -1.74
CA VAL A 11 -10.53 2.14 -2.22
C VAL A 11 -9.20 2.44 -1.55
N GLY A 12 -8.15 2.59 -2.34
CA GLY A 12 -6.82 2.98 -1.86
C GLY A 12 -6.43 4.33 -2.42
N HIS A 13 -5.72 5.14 -1.62
CA HIS A 13 -5.10 6.37 -2.08
C HIS A 13 -3.59 6.33 -1.82
N SER A 14 -2.75 6.74 -2.78
CA SER A 14 -1.29 6.82 -2.62
C SER A 14 -0.70 5.51 -2.07
N GLN A 15 -0.06 5.50 -0.89
CA GLN A 15 0.47 4.31 -0.22
C GLN A 15 -0.56 3.19 -0.03
N GLY A 16 -1.84 3.53 0.21
CA GLY A 16 -2.92 2.54 0.31
C GLY A 16 -3.11 1.75 -0.98
N THR A 17 -2.78 2.35 -2.14
CA THR A 17 -2.80 1.61 -3.40
C THR A 17 -1.64 0.62 -3.51
N THR A 18 -0.45 0.99 -3.03
CA THR A 18 0.72 0.10 -2.96
C THR A 18 0.41 -1.13 -2.11
N ILE A 19 -0.23 -0.93 -0.95
CA ILE A 19 -0.68 -2.03 -0.08
C ILE A 19 -1.65 -2.94 -0.83
N GLY A 20 -2.64 -2.37 -1.52
CA GLY A 20 -3.58 -3.13 -2.35
C GLY A 20 -2.88 -3.95 -3.44
N PHE A 21 -1.97 -3.34 -4.21
CA PHE A 21 -1.21 -4.03 -5.26
C PHE A 21 -0.40 -5.19 -4.72
N ILE A 22 0.35 -5.00 -3.63
CA ILE A 22 1.13 -6.07 -2.99
C ILE A 22 0.20 -7.17 -2.51
N ALA A 23 -0.84 -6.82 -1.74
CA ALA A 23 -1.69 -7.80 -1.09
C ALA A 23 -2.50 -8.64 -2.10
N PHE A 24 -3.06 -8.01 -3.13
CA PHE A 24 -3.92 -8.71 -4.09
C PHE A 24 -3.11 -9.50 -5.14
N SER A 25 -1.85 -9.14 -5.41
CA SER A 25 -0.97 -9.92 -6.28
C SER A 25 -0.31 -11.12 -5.58
N THR A 26 -0.03 -11.02 -4.28
CA THR A 26 0.67 -12.06 -3.51
C THR A 26 -0.27 -12.99 -2.73
N ASN A 27 -1.53 -12.59 -2.51
CA ASN A 27 -2.52 -13.40 -1.78
C ASN A 27 -3.80 -13.59 -2.61
N PRO A 28 -3.88 -14.64 -3.44
CA PRO A 28 -5.06 -14.92 -4.27
C PRO A 28 -6.34 -15.14 -3.46
N LYS A 29 -6.23 -15.66 -2.22
CA LYS A 29 -7.39 -15.88 -1.33
C LYS A 29 -7.99 -14.55 -0.88
N LEU A 30 -7.14 -13.55 -0.60
CA LEU A 30 -7.59 -12.19 -0.29
C LEU A 30 -8.12 -11.48 -1.54
N ALA A 31 -7.41 -11.58 -2.67
CA ALA A 31 -7.81 -10.96 -3.92
C ALA A 31 -9.23 -11.38 -4.37
N LYS A 32 -9.59 -12.66 -4.19
CA LYS A 32 -10.94 -13.17 -4.46
C LYS A 32 -12.06 -12.48 -3.65
N LYS A 33 -11.73 -11.84 -2.52
CA LYS A 33 -12.67 -11.07 -1.69
C LYS A 33 -12.83 -9.62 -2.12
N ILE A 34 -12.08 -9.15 -3.13
CA ILE A 34 -12.19 -7.79 -3.64
C ILE A 34 -13.01 -7.81 -4.91
N LYS A 35 -14.16 -7.12 -4.90
CA LYS A 35 -15.03 -6.99 -6.08
C LYS A 35 -14.45 -5.98 -7.08
N THR A 36 -13.96 -4.85 -6.58
CA THR A 36 -13.31 -3.81 -7.38
C THR A 36 -12.30 -3.10 -6.49
N PHE A 37 -11.11 -2.84 -7.05
CA PHE A 37 -10.09 -2.01 -6.43
C PHE A 37 -10.06 -0.65 -7.15
N TYR A 38 -10.48 0.40 -6.46
CA TYR A 38 -10.37 1.79 -6.91
C TYR A 38 -9.05 2.37 -6.40
N ALA A 39 -8.11 2.62 -7.31
CA ALA A 39 -6.78 3.12 -6.96
C ALA A 39 -6.67 4.62 -7.30
N LEU A 40 -6.72 5.47 -6.27
CA LEU A 40 -6.61 6.92 -6.38
C LEU A 40 -5.15 7.35 -6.20
N ALA A 41 -4.61 8.15 -7.13
CA ALA A 41 -3.19 8.51 -7.17
C ALA A 41 -2.27 7.29 -6.96
N PRO A 42 -2.32 6.29 -7.87
CA PRO A 42 -1.70 4.99 -7.64
C PRO A 42 -0.16 5.06 -7.56
N VAL A 43 0.41 4.31 -6.63
CA VAL A 43 1.86 4.20 -6.43
C VAL A 43 2.27 2.74 -6.57
N ALA A 44 2.82 2.38 -7.73
CA ALA A 44 3.43 1.07 -7.97
C ALA A 44 4.97 1.15 -7.98
N THR A 45 5.52 2.24 -8.52
CA THR A 45 6.96 2.56 -8.46
C THR A 45 7.14 4.05 -8.19
N VAL A 46 8.30 4.44 -7.65
CA VAL A 46 8.63 5.85 -7.35
C VAL A 46 9.81 6.40 -8.15
N LYS A 47 10.29 5.64 -9.15
CA LYS A 47 11.54 5.89 -9.89
C LYS A 47 11.63 7.29 -10.51
N TYR A 48 10.51 7.84 -10.98
CA TYR A 48 10.46 9.12 -11.70
C TYR A 48 9.72 10.23 -10.94
N THR A 49 9.50 10.06 -9.63
CA THR A 49 8.85 11.09 -8.83
C THR A 49 9.77 12.32 -8.72
N LYS A 50 9.20 13.51 -8.89
CA LYS A 50 9.93 14.80 -8.78
C LYS A 50 9.86 15.41 -7.38
N THR A 51 9.11 14.78 -6.48
CA THR A 51 8.90 15.27 -5.10
C THR A 51 10.08 14.88 -4.21
N LEU A 52 10.22 15.56 -3.06
CA LEU A 52 11.28 15.25 -2.08
C LEU A 52 11.19 13.79 -1.55
N LEU A 53 10.07 13.09 -1.75
CA LEU A 53 9.92 11.68 -1.39
C LEU A 53 10.98 10.78 -2.04
N ASN A 54 11.47 11.11 -3.24
CA ASN A 54 12.53 10.33 -3.88
C ASN A 54 13.86 10.38 -3.09
N LYS A 55 14.10 11.43 -2.30
CA LYS A 55 15.28 11.58 -1.46
C LYS A 55 15.19 10.75 -0.18
N LEU A 56 14.01 10.26 0.21
CA LEU A 56 13.88 9.38 1.37
C LEU A 56 14.69 8.10 1.17
N MET A 57 14.84 7.61 -0.06
CA MET A 57 15.69 6.44 -0.36
C MET A 57 17.17 6.63 0.06
N LEU A 58 17.63 7.87 0.27
CA LEU A 58 19.00 8.17 0.72
C LEU A 58 19.16 8.09 2.23
N LEU A 59 18.06 8.00 3.00
CA LEU A 59 18.12 7.90 4.45
C LEU A 59 18.55 6.49 4.88
N PRO A 60 19.38 6.37 5.93
CA PRO A 60 19.74 5.07 6.50
C PRO A 60 18.50 4.28 6.96
N SER A 61 18.51 2.96 6.76
CA SER A 61 17.39 2.06 7.12
C SER A 61 16.99 2.14 8.60
N PHE A 62 17.92 2.43 9.51
CA PHE A 62 17.60 2.59 10.93
C PHE A 62 16.67 3.78 11.21
N MET A 63 16.75 4.86 10.41
CA MET A 63 15.87 6.02 10.54
C MET A 63 14.43 5.67 10.19
N PHE A 64 14.24 4.80 9.19
CA PHE A 64 12.93 4.25 8.88
C PHE A 64 12.38 3.40 10.03
N LYS A 65 13.22 2.58 10.67
CA LYS A 65 12.80 1.78 11.82
C LYS A 65 12.33 2.64 13.00
N LEU A 66 12.92 3.81 13.23
CA LEU A 66 12.49 4.75 14.26
C LEU A 66 11.09 5.32 13.99
N VAL A 67 10.74 5.54 12.72
CA VAL A 67 9.47 6.17 12.33
C VAL A 67 8.35 5.14 12.14
N PHE A 68 8.67 3.97 11.58
CA PHE A 68 7.70 2.93 11.18
C PHE A 68 7.72 1.68 12.08
N GLY A 69 8.68 1.57 13.01
CA GLY A 69 8.92 0.34 13.76
C GLY A 69 9.40 -0.79 12.85
N ASP A 70 8.98 -2.02 13.14
CA ASP A 70 9.25 -3.18 12.27
C ASP A 70 8.32 -3.23 11.03
N LYS A 71 7.49 -2.20 10.82
CA LYS A 71 6.63 -2.07 9.64
C LYS A 71 7.32 -1.21 8.58
N ILE A 72 6.84 -1.35 7.35
CA ILE A 72 7.31 -0.58 6.18
C ILE A 72 6.26 0.40 5.64
N PHE A 73 5.07 0.44 6.25
CA PHE A 73 3.96 1.34 5.92
C PHE A 73 3.37 1.93 7.20
N TYR A 74 2.79 3.14 7.10
CA TYR A 74 2.01 3.73 8.19
C TYR A 74 0.70 2.94 8.38
N PRO A 75 0.14 2.89 9.61
CA PRO A 75 -1.19 2.33 9.85
C PRO A 75 -2.29 3.09 9.10
#